data_AF-A0A527HHT8-F1
#
_entry.id   AF-A0A527HHT8-F1
#
_cell.length_a   1.000
_cell.length_b   1.000
_cell.length_c   1.000
_cell.angle_alpha   90.00
_cell.angle_beta   90.00
_cell.angle_gamma   90.00
#
_symmetry.space_group_name_H-M   'P 1'
#
loop_
_entity.id
_entity.type
_entity.pdbx_description
1 polymer ?
#
loop_
_entity_poly.entity_id
_entity_poly.type
_entity_poly.pdbx_seq_one_letter_code
_entity_poly.pdbx_strand_id
1 'polypeptide(L)' 'PETVRQGLDAFVRRTGADELMVTAQIFDHAARVRSFEILADAHKSLSQAA' A
#
# COMPACT_ATOMS: atom_id res chain seq x y z
N PRO A 1 -8.58 -3.85 -2.45
CA PRO A 1 -7.21 -3.81 -3.05
C PRO A 1 -7.04 -2.69 -4.09
N GLU A 2 -7.95 -2.60 -5.07
CA GLU A 2 -7.84 -1.60 -6.15
C GLU A 2 -7.82 -0.15 -5.67
N THR A 3 -8.68 0.22 -4.72
CA THR A 3 -8.69 1.56 -4.11
C THR A 3 -7.36 1.91 -3.44
N VAL A 4 -6.71 0.93 -2.80
CA VAL A 4 -5.39 1.12 -2.15
C VAL A 4 -4.32 1.34 -3.22
N ARG A 5 -4.31 0.54 -4.29
CA ARG A 5 -3.38 0.68 -5.41
C ARG A 5 -3.46 2.05 -6.07
N GLN A 6 -4.67 2.52 -6.37
CA GLN A 6 -4.90 3.84 -6.97
C GLN A 6 -4.44 4.98 -6.03
N GLY A 7 -4.72 4.85 -4.74
CA GLY A 7 -4.28 5.83 -3.74
C GLY A 7 -2.75 5.91 -3.63
N LEU A 8 -2.06 4.76 -3.64
CA LEU A 8 -0.60 4.69 -3.59
C LEU A 8 0.03 5.30 -4.85
N ASP A 9 -0.44 4.93 -6.05
CA ASP A 9 0.06 5.49 -7.32
C ASP A 9 -0.09 7.02 -7.35
N ALA A 10 -1.27 7.53 -6.99
CA ALA A 10 -1.52 8.96 -6.94
C ALA A 10 -0.62 9.67 -5.90
N PHE A 11 -0.40 9.04 -4.74
CA PHE A 11 0.45 9.59 -3.69
C PHE A 11 1.92 9.66 -4.11
N VAL A 12 2.45 8.58 -4.67
CA VAL A 12 3.84 8.49 -5.17
C VAL A 12 4.05 9.49 -6.29
N ARG A 13 3.17 9.55 -7.30
CA ARG A 13 3.28 10.52 -8.41
C ARG A 13 3.29 11.97 -7.94
N ARG A 14 2.49 12.27 -6.91
CA ARG A 14 2.38 13.63 -6.37
C ARG A 14 3.60 14.04 -5.54
N THR A 15 4.23 13.09 -4.85
CA THR A 15 5.28 13.39 -3.87
C THR A 15 6.68 13.07 -4.36
N GLY A 16 6.82 12.19 -5.35
CA GLY A 16 8.11 11.64 -5.79
C GLY A 16 8.75 10.71 -4.77
N ALA A 17 8.00 10.23 -3.76
CA ALA A 17 8.53 9.33 -2.75
C ALA A 17 8.98 7.99 -3.35
N ASP A 18 10.18 7.55 -3.01
CA ASP A 18 10.76 6.25 -3.40
C ASP A 18 10.54 5.16 -2.33
N GLU A 19 10.18 5.55 -1.11
CA GLU A 19 9.81 4.67 0.00
C GLU A 19 8.54 5.16 0.71
N LEU A 20 7.71 4.22 1.17
CA LEU A 20 6.49 4.51 1.93
C LEU A 20 6.51 3.78 3.29
N MET A 21 6.58 4.55 4.37
CA MET A 21 6.35 4.03 5.73
C MET A 21 4.85 3.99 6.04
N VAL A 22 4.30 2.80 6.30
CA VAL A 22 2.87 2.63 6.56
C VAL A 22 2.60 2.23 8.01
N THR A 23 1.63 2.90 8.63
CA THR A 23 1.13 2.56 9.95
C THR A 23 -0.30 2.06 9.86
N ALA A 24 -0.68 1.13 10.75
CA ALA A 24 -2.04 0.60 10.82
C ALA A 24 -2.46 0.47 12.29
N GLN A 25 -3.45 1.24 12.68
CA GLN A 25 -4.06 1.19 14.01
C GLN A 25 -5.28 0.26 13.97
N ILE A 26 -5.02 -1.05 13.91
CA ILE A 26 -6.05 -2.09 13.82
C ILE A 26 -5.91 -2.99 15.05
N PHE A 27 -7.00 -3.15 15.80
CA PHE A 27 -7.03 -3.93 17.04
C PHE A 27 -6.84 -5.43 16.81
N ASP A 28 -7.62 -6.00 15.88
CA ASP A 28 -7.51 -7.42 15.56
C ASP A 28 -6.20 -7.73 14.82
N HIS A 29 -5.42 -8.67 15.35
CA HIS A 29 -4.10 -8.97 14.82
C HIS A 29 -4.17 -9.59 13.42
N ALA A 30 -5.11 -10.52 13.18
CA ALA A 30 -5.26 -11.17 11.89
C ALA A 30 -5.67 -10.16 10.81
N ALA A 31 -6.59 -9.25 11.14
CA ALA A 31 -6.98 -8.14 10.28
C ALA A 31 -5.82 -7.18 10.01
N ARG A 32 -4.99 -6.90 11.03
CA ARG A 32 -3.78 -6.07 10.86
C ARG A 32 -2.81 -6.72 9.89
N VAL A 33 -2.53 -8.01 10.02
CA VAL A 33 -1.68 -8.76 9.08
C VAL A 33 -2.27 -8.73 7.67
N ARG A 34 -3.56 -9.04 7.53
CA ARG A 34 -4.25 -9.02 6.24
C ARG A 34 -4.20 -7.65 5.55
N SER A 35 -4.27 -6.57 6.32
CA SER A 35 -4.13 -5.21 5.80
C SER A 35 -2.75 -4.98 5.15
N PHE A 36 -1.68 -5.46 5.80
CA PHE A 36 -0.32 -5.36 5.25
C PHE A 36 -0.10 -6.26 4.03
N GLU A 37 -0.73 -7.44 3.98
CA GLU A 37 -0.71 -8.29 2.77
C GLU A 37 -1.32 -7.56 1.56
N ILE A 38 -2.49 -6.93 1.76
CA ILE A 38 -3.16 -6.15 0.71
C ILE A 38 -2.28 -4.99 0.23
N LEU A 39 -1.62 -4.30 1.17
CA LEU A 39 -0.67 -3.24 0.85
C LEU A 39 0.52 -3.77 0.02
N ALA A 40 1.11 -4.89 0.44
CA ALA A 40 2.25 -5.50 -0.24
C ALA A 40 1.89 -5.93 -1.68
N ASP A 41 0.72 -6.54 -1.88
CA ASP A 41 0.22 -6.92 -3.20
C ASP A 41 -0.01 -5.70 -4.10
N ALA A 42 -0.59 -4.62 -3.56
CA ALA A 42 -0.78 -3.37 -4.27
C ALA A 42 0.55 -2.71 -4.66
N HIS A 43 1.53 -2.71 -3.76
CA HIS A 43 2.88 -2.18 -4.02
C HIS A 43 3.61 -2.99 -5.10
N LYS A 44 3.55 -4.33 -5.02
CA LYS A 44 4.16 -5.22 -6.02
C LYS A 44 3.59 -4.98 -7.41
N SER A 45 2.27 -4.85 -7.52
CA SER A 45 1.61 -4.57 -8.80
C SER A 45 1.97 -3.20 -9.39
N LEU A 46 2.30 -2.19 -8.56
CA LEU A 46 2.83 -0.91 -9.04
C LEU A 46 4.26 -1.04 -9.57
N SER A 47 5.14 -1.74 -8.84
CA SER A 47 6.54 -1.94 -9.25
C SER A 47 6.68 -2.74 -10.55
N GLN A 48 5.73 -3.63 -10.85
CA GLN A 48 5.73 -4.42 -12.09
C GLN A 48 5.20 -3.63 -13.30
N ALA A 49 4.49 -2.52 -13.07
CA ALA A 49 3.90 -1.70 -14.12
C ALA A 49 4.79 -0.51 -14.53
N ALA A 50 5.86 -0.24 -13.78
CA ALA A 50 6.87 0.78 -14.04
C ALA A 50 8.02 0.21 -14.89
#